data_AF-A0A7C2X6C2-F1
#
_entry.id   AF-A0A7C2X6C2-F1
#
_cell.length_a   1.000
_cell.length_b   1.000
_cell.length_c   1.000
_cell.angle_alpha   90.00
_cell.angle_beta   90.00
_cell.angle_gamma   90.00
#
_symmetry.space_group_name_H-M   'P 1'
#
loop_
_entity.id
_entity.type
_entity.pdbx_description
1 polymer ?
#
loop_
_entity_poly.entity_id
_entity_poly.type
_entity_poly.pdbx_seq_one_letter_code
_entity_poly.pdbx_strand_id
1 'polypeptide(L)'
;MAKEINVRWGWLRFMYIYTIVGAGGFGLGIIVVPEVIKAAFGWPVEEPVVLGIVGSVYVAFGILSILGLRSPLRFVPVLLLQLCYKSIWLIGVILPMLIAGRFPRYALSMVIIFATYIIGDLVAIPFSYILARQPGASARRQPLDE
;
A
#
# COMPACT_ATOMS: atom_id res chain seq x y z
N MET A 1 4.48 -8.50 31.89
CA MET A 1 3.10 -8.41 31.36
C MET A 1 3.14 -8.65 29.86
N ALA A 2 2.57 -9.75 29.36
CA ALA A 2 2.43 -9.95 27.92
C ALA A 2 1.46 -8.87 27.40
N LYS A 3 1.94 -7.97 26.55
CA LYS A 3 1.12 -6.94 25.92
C LYS A 3 0.10 -7.67 25.04
N GLU A 4 -1.17 -7.69 25.44
CA GLU A 4 -2.22 -8.27 24.61
C GLU A 4 -2.20 -7.61 23.24
N ILE A 5 -1.87 -8.40 22.20
CA ILE A 5 -1.83 -7.90 20.84
C ILE A 5 -3.28 -7.82 20.36
N ASN A 6 -3.89 -6.65 20.53
CA ASN A 6 -5.25 -6.39 20.04
C ASN A 6 -5.24 -6.28 18.50
N VAL A 7 -5.44 -7.40 17.83
CA VAL A 7 -5.52 -7.47 16.37
C VAL A 7 -6.92 -7.11 15.90
N ARG A 8 -7.03 -6.01 15.13
CA ARG A 8 -8.29 -5.54 14.56
C ARG A 8 -8.60 -6.26 13.25
N TRP A 9 -9.00 -7.52 13.34
CA TRP A 9 -9.23 -8.40 12.18
C TRP A 9 -10.20 -7.84 11.14
N GLY A 10 -11.27 -7.16 11.57
CA GLY A 10 -12.23 -6.53 10.67
C GLY A 10 -11.58 -5.43 9.80
N TRP A 11 -10.73 -4.60 10.41
CA TRP A 11 -10.01 -3.53 9.71
C TRP A 11 -8.96 -4.06 8.73
N LEU A 12 -8.25 -5.13 9.10
CA LEU A 12 -7.32 -5.79 8.17
C LEU A 12 -8.04 -6.29 6.92
N ARG A 13 -9.14 -7.03 7.09
CA ARG A 13 -9.93 -7.53 5.95
C ARG A 13 -10.50 -6.39 5.11
N PHE A 14 -11.02 -5.35 5.77
CA PHE A 14 -11.50 -4.15 5.07
C PHE A 14 -10.40 -3.52 4.20
N MET A 15 -9.20 -3.33 4.75
CA MET A 15 -8.09 -2.73 3.99
C MET A 15 -7.61 -3.61 2.83
N TYR A 16 -7.63 -4.93 2.98
CA TYR A 16 -7.37 -5.83 1.86
C TYR A 16 -8.44 -5.70 0.76
N ILE A 17 -9.73 -5.70 1.11
CA ILE A 17 -10.81 -5.49 0.14
C ILE A 17 -10.67 -4.13 -0.54
N TYR A 18 -10.40 -3.09 0.26
CA TYR A 18 -10.21 -1.73 -0.25
C TYR A 18 -9.04 -1.68 -1.24
N THR A 19 -7.93 -2.36 -0.95
CA THR A 19 -6.78 -2.46 -1.86
C THR A 19 -7.10 -3.27 -3.12
N ILE A 20 -7.86 -4.35 -3.03
CA ILE A 20 -8.28 -5.15 -4.20
C ILE A 20 -9.11 -4.30 -5.15
N VAL A 21 -10.15 -3.64 -4.63
CA VAL A 21 -11.09 -2.86 -5.45
C VAL A 21 -10.45 -1.56 -5.91
N GLY A 22 -9.85 -0.82 -4.98
CA GLY A 22 -9.26 0.48 -5.25
C GLY A 22 -7.95 0.35 -6.01
N ALA A 23 -6.88 -0.18 -5.41
CA ALA A 23 -5.59 -0.27 -6.12
C ALA A 23 -5.65 -1.30 -7.26
N GLY A 24 -6.14 -2.51 -7.02
CA GLY A 24 -6.20 -3.55 -8.05
C GLY A 24 -7.08 -3.17 -9.24
N GLY A 25 -8.31 -2.72 -8.97
CA GLY A 25 -9.24 -2.26 -10.00
C GLY A 25 -8.74 -1.01 -10.74
N PHE A 26 -8.19 -0.03 -10.02
CA PHE A 26 -7.61 1.16 -10.64
C PHE A 26 -6.39 0.81 -11.50
N GLY A 27 -5.50 -0.04 -11.02
CA GLY A 27 -4.34 -0.52 -11.78
C GLY A 27 -4.75 -1.25 -13.06
N LEU A 28 -5.79 -2.07 -13.01
CA LEU A 28 -6.37 -2.72 -14.19
C LEU A 28 -6.94 -1.68 -15.17
N GLY A 29 -7.65 -0.67 -14.66
CA GLY A 29 -8.14 0.44 -15.48
C GLY A 29 -7.01 1.19 -16.19
N ILE A 30 -5.91 1.44 -15.49
CA ILE A 30 -4.71 2.07 -16.07
C ILE A 30 -4.13 1.24 -17.23
N ILE A 31 -4.11 -0.08 -17.12
CA ILE A 31 -3.53 -0.97 -18.15
C ILE A 31 -4.49 -1.14 -19.35
N VAL A 32 -5.77 -1.36 -19.09
CA VAL A 32 -6.75 -1.78 -20.11
C VAL A 32 -7.39 -0.58 -20.81
N VAL A 33 -7.67 0.50 -20.06
CA VAL A 33 -8.35 1.71 -20.55
C VAL A 33 -7.61 2.99 -20.13
N PRO A 34 -6.31 3.14 -20.47
CA PRO A 34 -5.48 4.25 -20.01
C PRO A 34 -6.05 5.63 -20.37
N GLU A 35 -6.63 5.79 -21.57
CA GLU A 35 -7.19 7.07 -22.02
C GLU A 35 -8.37 7.54 -21.17
N VAL A 36 -9.24 6.62 -20.74
CA VAL A 36 -10.38 6.93 -19.88
C VAL A 36 -9.90 7.36 -18.50
N ILE A 37 -8.90 6.68 -17.94
CA ILE A 37 -8.33 7.04 -16.64
C ILE A 37 -7.62 8.40 -16.71
N LYS A 38 -6.81 8.63 -17.74
CA LYS A 38 -6.14 9.92 -17.95
C LYS A 38 -7.14 11.07 -18.04
N ALA A 39 -8.21 10.90 -18.82
CA ALA A 39 -9.27 11.89 -18.95
C ALA A 39 -10.01 12.13 -17.63
N ALA A 40 -10.38 11.06 -16.91
CA ALA A 40 -11.11 11.15 -15.64
C ALA A 40 -10.32 11.91 -14.55
N PHE A 41 -9.00 11.76 -14.53
CA PHE A 41 -8.13 12.40 -13.55
C PHE A 41 -7.40 13.64 -14.06
N GLY A 42 -7.57 14.01 -15.34
CA GLY A 42 -6.90 15.15 -15.96
C GLY A 42 -5.36 15.02 -15.95
N TRP A 43 -4.85 13.81 -16.15
CA TRP A 43 -3.41 13.55 -16.09
C TRP A 43 -2.67 14.02 -17.35
N PRO A 44 -1.59 14.81 -17.21
CA PRO A 44 -0.77 15.26 -18.34
C PRO A 44 0.26 14.20 -18.78
N VAL A 45 0.04 12.91 -18.48
CA VAL A 45 0.99 11.83 -18.78
C VAL A 45 0.77 11.33 -20.19
N GLU A 46 1.78 11.51 -21.04
CA GLU A 46 1.79 11.01 -22.42
C GLU A 46 2.50 9.66 -22.57
N GLU A 47 3.43 9.33 -21.66
CA GLU A 47 4.27 8.14 -21.78
C GLU A 47 3.55 6.86 -21.30
N PRO A 48 3.13 5.96 -22.22
CA PRO A 48 2.32 4.80 -21.88
C PRO A 48 3.09 3.74 -21.09
N VAL A 49 4.42 3.65 -21.26
CA VAL A 49 5.25 2.66 -20.57
C VAL A 49 5.29 2.94 -19.06
N VAL A 50 5.50 4.19 -18.67
CA VAL A 50 5.51 4.62 -17.26
C VAL A 50 4.15 4.38 -16.63
N LEU A 51 3.08 4.68 -17.36
CA LEU A 51 1.71 4.47 -16.90
C LEU A 51 1.41 2.97 -16.71
N GLY A 52 1.88 2.11 -17.61
CA GLY A 52 1.79 0.65 -17.47
C GLY A 52 2.55 0.09 -16.26
N ILE A 53 3.71 0.65 -15.92
CA ILE A 53 4.44 0.29 -14.70
C ILE A 53 3.60 0.62 -13.45
N VAL A 54 3.01 1.81 -13.38
CA VAL A 54 2.13 2.19 -12.26
C VAL A 54 0.93 1.25 -12.16
N GLY A 55 0.26 1.00 -13.29
CA GLY A 55 -0.89 0.08 -13.35
C GLY A 55 -0.55 -1.33 -12.87
N SER A 56 0.56 -1.90 -13.36
CA SER A 56 0.98 -3.26 -13.02
C SER A 56 1.35 -3.44 -11.54
N VAL A 57 2.02 -2.45 -10.93
CA VAL A 57 2.30 -2.44 -9.49
C VAL A 57 1.01 -2.41 -8.68
N TYR A 58 0.03 -1.61 -9.10
CA TYR A 58 -1.27 -1.52 -8.43
C TYR A 58 -2.10 -2.80 -8.55
N VAL A 59 -2.08 -3.45 -9.71
CA VAL A 59 -2.67 -4.79 -9.89
C VAL A 59 -1.97 -5.80 -8.98
N ALA A 60 -0.64 -5.76 -8.88
CA ALA A 60 0.11 -6.65 -7.98
C ALA A 60 -0.30 -6.45 -6.51
N PHE A 61 -0.51 -5.21 -6.05
CA PHE A 61 -1.07 -4.95 -4.72
C PHE A 61 -2.45 -5.57 -4.55
N GLY A 62 -3.31 -5.48 -5.56
CA GLY A 62 -4.61 -6.13 -5.57
C GLY A 62 -4.50 -7.65 -5.43
N ILE A 63 -3.69 -8.30 -6.25
CA ILE A 63 -3.49 -9.76 -6.23
C ILE A 63 -2.96 -10.22 -4.88
N LEU A 64 -1.93 -9.56 -4.34
CA LEU A 64 -1.38 -9.90 -3.03
C LEU A 64 -2.40 -9.67 -1.90
N SER A 65 -3.28 -8.69 -2.04
CA SER A 65 -4.35 -8.43 -1.07
C SER A 65 -5.44 -9.52 -1.10
N ILE A 66 -5.69 -10.17 -2.25
CA ILE A 66 -6.55 -11.36 -2.32
C ILE A 66 -5.98 -12.48 -1.45
N LEU A 67 -4.65 -12.70 -1.52
CA LEU A 67 -3.98 -13.67 -0.64
C LEU A 67 -4.04 -13.23 0.83
N GLY A 68 -3.98 -11.92 1.08
CA GLY A 68 -4.17 -11.32 2.38
C GLY A 68 -5.53 -11.62 3.02
N LEU A 69 -6.61 -11.76 2.25
CA LEU A 69 -7.91 -12.16 2.81
C LEU A 69 -7.91 -13.56 3.42
N ARG A 70 -7.13 -14.50 2.84
CA ARG A 70 -7.00 -15.87 3.37
C ARG A 70 -6.09 -15.94 4.59
N SER A 71 -5.06 -15.10 4.66
CA SER A 71 -4.11 -15.10 5.78
C SER A 71 -3.73 -13.67 6.19
N PRO A 72 -4.66 -12.92 6.84
CA PRO A 72 -4.53 -11.47 7.06
C PRO A 72 -3.25 -11.05 7.77
N LEU A 73 -2.79 -11.81 8.77
CA LEU A 73 -1.56 -11.51 9.51
C LEU A 73 -0.28 -11.81 8.73
N ARG A 74 -0.32 -12.79 7.82
CA ARG A 74 0.87 -13.21 7.05
C ARG A 74 1.20 -12.20 5.94
N PHE A 75 0.20 -11.51 5.43
CA PHE A 75 0.33 -10.54 4.33
C PHE A 75 0.30 -9.07 4.80
N VAL A 76 0.39 -8.81 6.11
CA VAL A 76 0.54 -7.45 6.65
C VAL A 76 1.69 -6.67 5.98
N PRO A 77 2.82 -7.29 5.57
CA PRO A 77 3.85 -6.58 4.80
C PRO A 77 3.35 -5.90 3.52
N VAL A 78 2.24 -6.37 2.92
CA VAL A 78 1.62 -5.75 1.74
C VAL A 78 1.00 -4.40 2.10
N LEU A 79 0.23 -4.35 3.20
CA LEU A 79 -0.35 -3.10 3.72
C LEU A 79 0.75 -2.15 4.22
N LEU A 80 1.80 -2.69 4.82
CA LEU A 80 2.95 -1.89 5.23
C LEU A 80 3.67 -1.26 4.02
N LEU A 81 3.89 -2.05 2.96
CA LEU A 81 4.47 -1.55 1.71
C LEU A 81 3.60 -0.45 1.10
N GLN A 82 2.27 -0.62 1.12
CA GLN A 82 1.32 0.39 0.66
C GLN A 82 1.41 1.69 1.48
N LEU A 83 1.41 1.57 2.81
CA LEU A 83 1.58 2.70 3.71
C LEU A 83 2.89 3.44 3.43
N CYS A 84 4.01 2.73 3.33
CA CYS A 84 5.32 3.29 3.02
C CYS A 84 5.32 3.99 1.65
N TYR A 85 4.88 3.30 0.59
CA TYR A 85 4.80 3.84 -0.76
C TYR A 85 4.04 5.16 -0.80
N LYS A 86 2.83 5.19 -0.23
CA LYS A 86 1.97 6.39 -0.26
C LYS A 86 2.53 7.52 0.59
N SER A 87 3.15 7.20 1.72
CA SER A 87 3.80 8.18 2.60
C SER A 87 5.02 8.80 1.91
N ILE A 88 5.86 7.98 1.28
CA ILE A 88 7.02 8.43 0.49
C ILE A 88 6.56 9.29 -0.68
N TRP A 89 5.49 8.91 -1.38
CA TRP A 89 4.96 9.73 -2.46
C TRP A 89 4.43 11.09 -1.96
N LEU A 90 3.68 11.10 -0.86
CA LEU A 90 3.14 12.34 -0.28
C LEU A 90 4.27 13.29 0.19
N ILE A 91 5.29 12.76 0.85
CA ILE A 91 6.40 13.56 1.39
C ILE A 91 7.44 13.90 0.31
N GLY A 92 7.75 12.97 -0.59
CA GLY A 92 8.81 13.15 -1.60
C GLY A 92 8.34 13.87 -2.85
N VAL A 93 7.05 13.79 -3.20
CA VAL A 93 6.51 14.38 -4.44
C VAL A 93 5.62 15.57 -4.11
N ILE A 94 4.63 15.41 -3.23
CA ILE A 94 3.62 16.46 -3.00
C ILE A 94 4.12 17.57 -2.10
N LEU A 95 4.82 17.25 -1.01
CA LEU A 95 5.29 18.25 -0.06
C LEU A 95 6.24 19.29 -0.72
N PRO A 96 7.23 18.91 -1.56
CA PRO A 96 8.05 19.90 -2.27
C PRO A 96 7.24 20.79 -3.22
N MET A 97 6.25 20.22 -3.93
CA MET A 97 5.37 20.98 -4.82
C MET A 97 4.52 21.99 -4.05
N LEU A 98 4.06 21.62 -2.86
CA LEU A 98 3.29 22.48 -1.97
C LEU A 98 4.15 23.64 -1.45
N ILE A 99 5.37 23.36 -1.00
CA ILE A 99 6.34 24.38 -0.56
C ILE A 99 6.69 25.35 -1.71
N ALA A 100 6.81 24.83 -2.94
CA ALA A 100 7.06 25.65 -4.12
C ALA A 100 5.84 26.45 -4.62
N GLY A 101 4.67 26.31 -3.98
CA GLY A 101 3.43 26.99 -4.38
C GLY A 101 2.85 26.49 -5.72
N ARG A 102 3.32 25.36 -6.24
CA ARG A 102 2.95 24.79 -7.55
C ARG A 102 2.14 23.51 -7.38
N PHE A 103 1.04 23.57 -6.66
CA PHE A 103 0.19 22.40 -6.44
C PHE A 103 -0.79 22.20 -7.61
N PRO A 104 -0.64 21.15 -8.44
CA PRO A 104 -1.53 20.93 -9.57
C PRO A 104 -2.89 20.41 -9.08
N ARG A 105 -3.98 20.91 -9.67
CA ARG A 105 -5.36 20.52 -9.29
C ARG A 105 -5.62 19.03 -9.48
N TYR A 106 -5.04 18.40 -10.51
CA TYR A 106 -5.19 16.97 -10.78
C TYR A 106 -4.57 16.08 -9.69
N ALA A 107 -3.61 16.59 -8.90
CA ALA A 107 -2.99 15.81 -7.82
C ALA A 107 -3.88 15.71 -6.58
N LEU A 108 -4.87 16.61 -6.43
CA LEU A 108 -5.72 16.66 -5.24
C LEU A 108 -6.52 15.36 -5.03
N SER A 109 -7.09 14.81 -6.09
CA SER A 109 -7.83 13.55 -6.03
C SER A 109 -6.95 12.40 -5.55
N MET A 110 -5.71 12.32 -6.06
CA MET A 110 -4.73 11.31 -5.65
C MET A 110 -4.28 11.51 -4.21
N VAL A 111 -4.05 12.74 -3.77
CA VAL A 111 -3.72 13.06 -2.37
C VAL A 111 -4.83 12.58 -1.44
N ILE A 112 -6.10 12.87 -1.76
CA ILE A 112 -7.24 12.46 -0.95
C ILE A 112 -7.33 10.94 -0.88
N ILE A 113 -7.23 10.24 -2.02
CA ILE A 113 -7.26 8.78 -2.07
C ILE A 113 -6.09 8.21 -1.27
N PHE A 114 -4.87 8.72 -1.43
CA PHE A 114 -3.72 8.19 -0.71
C PHE A 114 -3.81 8.44 0.79
N ALA A 115 -4.37 9.58 1.21
CA ALA A 115 -4.62 9.87 2.61
C ALA A 115 -5.60 8.88 3.24
N THR A 116 -6.68 8.47 2.56
CA THR A 116 -7.60 7.45 3.10
C THR A 116 -6.91 6.10 3.29
N TYR A 117 -6.04 5.70 2.35
CA TYR A 117 -5.23 4.50 2.51
C TYR A 117 -4.25 4.60 3.68
N ILE A 118 -3.50 5.70 3.80
CA ILE A 118 -2.54 5.89 4.90
C ILE A 118 -3.27 5.80 6.24
N ILE A 119 -4.38 6.50 6.40
CA ILE A 119 -5.17 6.47 7.65
C ILE A 119 -5.72 5.05 7.89
N GLY A 120 -6.27 4.41 6.87
CA GLY A 120 -6.80 3.05 6.96
C GLY A 120 -5.73 2.03 7.36
N ASP A 121 -4.54 2.11 6.77
CA ASP A 121 -3.41 1.22 7.06
C ASP A 121 -2.89 1.43 8.48
N LEU A 122 -2.73 2.69 8.93
CA LEU A 122 -2.35 3.01 10.31
C LEU A 122 -3.35 2.43 11.34
N VAL A 123 -4.63 2.41 10.99
CA VAL A 123 -5.72 1.90 11.83
C VAL A 123 -5.79 0.37 11.81
N ALA A 124 -5.50 -0.25 10.67
CA ALA A 124 -5.61 -1.69 10.45
C ALA A 124 -4.37 -2.48 10.87
N ILE A 125 -3.17 -1.93 10.65
CA ILE A 125 -1.91 -2.63 10.88
C ILE A 125 -1.66 -2.78 12.39
N PRO A 126 -1.51 -4.02 12.90
CA PRO A 126 -1.12 -4.25 14.29
C PRO A 126 0.39 -4.03 14.45
N PHE A 127 0.83 -2.78 14.60
CA PHE A 127 2.27 -2.44 14.71
C PHE A 127 2.98 -3.21 15.84
N SER A 128 2.30 -3.42 16.97
CA SER A 128 2.83 -4.23 18.07
C SER A 128 3.15 -5.67 17.65
N TYR A 129 2.37 -6.28 16.76
CA TYR A 129 2.62 -7.62 16.23
C TYR A 129 3.86 -7.66 15.34
N ILE A 130 4.05 -6.64 14.50
CA ILE A 130 5.20 -6.54 13.59
C ILE A 130 6.49 -6.35 14.40
N LEU A 131 6.47 -5.45 15.38
CA LEU A 131 7.64 -5.10 16.19
C LEU A 131 7.96 -6.17 17.25
N ALA A 132 6.96 -6.91 17.76
CA ALA A 132 7.18 -7.95 18.76
C ALA A 132 7.84 -9.21 18.18
N ARG A 133 7.83 -9.42 16.87
CA ARG A 133 8.40 -10.60 16.23
C ARG A 133 9.88 -10.37 15.85
N GLN A 134 10.73 -10.21 16.86
CA GLN A 134 12.15 -10.59 16.81
C GLN A 134 12.58 -11.18 18.17
N PRO A 135 12.60 -12.52 18.26
CA PRO A 135 13.88 -13.20 18.44
C PRO A 135 13.91 -14.49 17.62
N GLY A 136 14.52 -14.44 16.42
CA GLY A 136 14.57 -15.61 15.53
C GLY A 136 15.75 -15.64 14.56
N ALA A 137 16.69 -14.70 14.64
CA ALA A 137 17.94 -14.74 13.88
C ALA A 137 19.07 -15.49 14.62
N SER A 138 18.81 -16.03 15.81
CA SER A 138 19.85 -16.56 16.70
C SER A 138 19.45 -17.89 17.35
N ALA A 139 19.19 -18.93 16.55
CA ALA A 139 19.21 -20.33 17.02
C ALA A 139 19.20 -21.35 15.87
N ARG A 140 20.20 -21.31 14.98
CA ARG A 140 20.57 -22.50 14.18
C ARG A 140 22.07 -22.51 13.86
N ARG A 141 22.89 -22.51 14.91
CA ARG A 141 24.15 -23.26 14.90
C ARG A 141 23.96 -24.36 15.94
N GLN A 142 23.52 -25.52 15.46
CA GLN A 142 23.59 -26.76 16.22
C GLN A 142 25.09 -27.11 16.29
N PRO A 143 25.69 -27.28 17.47
CA PRO A 143 26.96 -28.00 17.54
C PRO A 143 26.67 -29.43 17.09
N LEU A 144 27.46 -29.93 16.14
CA LEU A 144 27.55 -31.35 15.88
C LEU A 144 28.33 -31.92 17.07
N ASP A 145 27.59 -32.40 18.07
CA ASP A 145 28.14 -33.24 19.11
C ASP A 145 28.06 -34.70 18.63
N GLU A 146 29.25 -35.32 18.62
CA GLU A 146 29.61 -36.74 18.49
C GLU A 146 29.67 -37.39 17.08
#